data_AF-A0A9D5YXG5-F1
#
_entry.id   AF-A0A9D5YXG5-F1
#
_cell.length_a   1.000
_cell.length_b   1.000
_cell.length_c   1.000
_cell.angle_alpha   90.00
_cell.angle_beta   90.00
_cell.angle_gamma   90.00
#
_symmetry.space_group_name_H-M   'P 1'
#
loop_
_entity.id
_entity.type
_entity.pdbx_description
1 polymer ?
#
loop_
_entity_poly.entity_id
_entity_poly.type
_entity_poly.pdbx_seq_one_letter_code
_entity_poly.pdbx_strand_id
1 'polypeptide(L)'
;MSDQSPVDVPFSQPVPAALPAMRPYGGHLPPPAYWGPPPRPVAPGLGTASVVLAATVALVVVVQFLVSFPAVATLDAIVAGEQVPTGVLDAYDALSSVALLVELAAGVVTVVWLWKSRTFAEAASPGWPHTRSRVWVWLGWFVPVVALWFPYQVVRDVRAATLREKRPGLGGWWAAWLVLGFATNASARLLGSDDPDVWRALSVFDGLAALAVVVAAALWAKVVREVSAGQRAADAPAQGQAQAERF
;
A
#
# COMPACT_ATOMS: atom_id res chain seq x y z
N MET A 1 67.23 -55.78 36.62
CA MET A 1 68.03 -55.27 35.49
C MET A 1 67.65 -56.12 34.28
N SER A 2 66.36 -56.23 33.97
CA SER A 2 65.51 -55.29 33.23
C SER A 2 65.65 -55.52 31.72
N ASP A 3 64.87 -56.51 31.30
CA ASP A 3 64.37 -56.86 29.97
C ASP A 3 63.85 -55.65 29.18
N GLN A 4 64.23 -55.53 27.90
CA GLN A 4 63.42 -54.92 26.84
C GLN A 4 63.81 -55.53 25.48
N SER A 5 62.97 -56.45 25.01
CA SER A 5 62.97 -57.00 23.65
C SER A 5 62.40 -55.97 22.65
N PRO A 6 62.93 -55.85 21.42
CA PRO A 6 62.32 -55.01 20.38
C PRO A 6 61.03 -55.65 19.86
N VAL A 7 59.93 -54.91 19.93
CA VAL A 7 58.60 -55.34 19.45
C VAL A 7 58.52 -55.12 17.94
N ASP A 8 58.34 -56.22 17.20
CA ASP A 8 57.86 -56.23 15.82
C ASP A 8 56.48 -55.58 15.74
N VAL A 9 56.31 -54.56 14.90
CA VAL A 9 55.01 -53.97 14.57
C VAL A 9 54.62 -54.45 13.17
N PRO A 10 53.66 -55.37 13.02
CA PRO A 10 53.11 -55.71 11.72
C PRO A 10 51.89 -54.84 11.41
N PHE A 11 51.45 -54.92 10.15
CA PHE A 11 50.16 -54.46 9.60
C PHE A 11 50.11 -53.04 9.03
N SER A 12 50.55 -52.92 7.77
CA SER A 12 49.98 -52.00 6.79
C SER A 12 48.46 -52.25 6.66
N GLN A 13 47.67 -51.34 7.23
CA GLN A 13 46.21 -51.31 7.09
C GLN A 13 45.81 -50.79 5.69
N PRO A 14 44.81 -51.39 5.02
CA PRO A 14 44.24 -50.83 3.80
C PRO A 14 43.47 -49.53 4.09
N VAL A 15 43.68 -48.52 3.23
CA VAL A 15 42.97 -47.24 3.26
C VAL A 15 41.45 -47.50 3.16
N PRO A 16 40.61 -46.98 4.08
CA PRO A 16 39.16 -47.11 3.97
C PRO A 16 38.67 -46.45 2.69
N ALA A 17 37.79 -47.14 1.96
CA ALA A 17 37.12 -46.61 0.79
C ALA A 17 36.52 -45.23 1.10
N ALA A 18 36.80 -44.27 0.22
CA ALA A 18 36.31 -42.90 0.33
C ALA A 18 34.81 -42.89 0.65
N LEU A 19 34.45 -42.23 1.75
CA LEU A 19 33.06 -41.93 2.08
C LEU A 19 32.40 -41.29 0.85
N PRO A 20 31.18 -41.71 0.46
CA PRO A 20 30.48 -41.06 -0.63
C PRO A 20 30.37 -39.57 -0.32
N ALA A 21 30.83 -38.73 -1.26
CA ALA A 21 30.79 -37.29 -1.12
C ALA A 21 29.38 -36.86 -0.71
N MET A 22 29.27 -36.26 0.48
CA MET A 22 28.04 -35.61 0.93
C MET A 22 27.65 -34.61 -0.17
N ARG A 23 26.53 -34.88 -0.85
CA ARG A 23 25.93 -33.91 -1.75
C ARG A 23 25.69 -32.64 -0.93
N PRO A 24 26.09 -31.45 -1.41
CA PRO A 24 25.78 -30.22 -0.70
C PRO A 24 24.27 -30.19 -0.47
N TYR A 25 23.88 -30.04 0.79
CA TYR A 25 22.51 -29.82 1.24
C TYR A 25 22.05 -28.43 0.75
N GLY A 26 22.06 -28.20 -0.55
CA GLY A 26 21.41 -27.09 -1.24
C GLY A 26 19.95 -27.40 -1.50
N GLY A 27 19.32 -28.18 -0.62
CA GLY A 27 17.91 -28.50 -0.67
C GLY A 27 17.13 -27.21 -0.53
N HIS A 28 16.44 -26.83 -1.60
CA HIS A 28 15.44 -25.78 -1.57
C HIS A 28 14.33 -26.41 -0.74
N LEU A 29 14.36 -26.20 0.58
CA LEU A 29 13.27 -26.65 1.43
C LEU A 29 12.01 -26.06 0.79
N PRO A 30 11.05 -26.91 0.34
CA PRO A 30 9.78 -26.38 -0.13
C PRO A 30 9.24 -25.48 0.98
N PRO A 31 8.70 -24.30 0.65
CA PRO A 31 8.15 -23.41 1.67
C PRO A 31 7.21 -24.24 2.55
N PRO A 32 7.26 -24.08 3.88
CA PRO A 32 6.46 -24.90 4.79
C PRO A 32 5.02 -24.88 4.28
N ALA A 33 4.50 -26.07 3.97
CA ALA A 33 3.14 -26.22 3.51
C ALA A 33 2.23 -25.56 4.56
N TYR A 34 1.48 -24.55 4.13
CA TYR A 34 0.51 -23.92 5.00
C TYR A 34 -0.59 -24.96 5.28
N TRP A 35 -0.54 -25.61 6.43
CA TRP A 35 -1.54 -26.59 6.88
C TRP A 35 -2.78 -25.94 7.48
N GLY A 36 -3.02 -24.64 7.21
CA GLY A 36 -4.22 -23.95 7.65
C GLY A 36 -5.37 -24.09 6.63
N PRO A 37 -6.60 -23.73 7.03
CA PRO A 37 -7.75 -23.73 6.14
C PRO A 37 -7.50 -22.82 4.92
N PRO A 38 -8.06 -23.15 3.74
CA PRO A 38 -7.85 -22.37 2.53
C PRO A 38 -8.23 -20.89 2.78
N PRO A 39 -7.40 -19.94 2.32
CA PRO A 39 -7.62 -18.53 2.59
C PRO A 39 -8.91 -18.06 1.93
N ARG A 40 -9.79 -17.42 2.72
CA ARG A 40 -11.04 -16.86 2.21
C ARG A 40 -10.81 -15.49 1.59
N PRO A 41 -11.39 -15.20 0.41
CA PRO A 41 -11.34 -13.88 -0.19
C PRO A 41 -11.81 -12.79 0.79
N VAL A 42 -11.24 -11.59 0.63
CA VAL A 42 -11.71 -10.44 1.40
C VAL A 42 -13.15 -10.13 0.99
N ALA A 43 -13.98 -9.81 1.98
CA ALA A 43 -15.38 -9.46 1.74
C ALA A 43 -15.48 -8.35 0.66
N PRO A 44 -16.26 -8.56 -0.43
CA PRO A 44 -16.31 -7.63 -1.57
C PRO A 44 -16.65 -6.19 -1.16
N GLY A 45 -17.52 -6.03 -0.15
CA GLY A 45 -17.96 -4.73 0.34
C GLY A 45 -16.82 -3.83 0.84
N LEU A 46 -15.73 -4.40 1.37
CA LEU A 46 -14.62 -3.60 1.89
C LEU A 46 -13.76 -2.99 0.78
N GLY A 47 -13.52 -3.75 -0.29
CA GLY A 47 -12.84 -3.22 -1.48
C GLY A 47 -13.68 -2.14 -2.17
N THR A 48 -14.98 -2.41 -2.33
CA THR A 48 -15.93 -1.42 -2.87
C THR A 48 -15.98 -0.15 -2.03
N ALA A 49 -16.06 -0.28 -0.70
CA ALA A 49 -16.05 0.86 0.22
C ALA A 49 -14.77 1.70 0.09
N SER A 50 -13.60 1.06 -0.01
CA SER A 50 -12.33 1.77 -0.25
C SER A 50 -12.35 2.57 -1.57
N VAL A 51 -12.89 2.01 -2.65
CA VAL A 51 -13.02 2.70 -3.94
C VAL A 51 -14.02 3.85 -3.88
N VAL A 52 -15.19 3.63 -3.26
CA VAL A 52 -16.21 4.66 -3.11
C VAL A 52 -15.68 5.81 -2.28
N LEU A 53 -15.02 5.54 -1.14
CA LEU A 53 -14.42 6.58 -0.32
C LEU A 53 -13.34 7.36 -1.07
N ALA A 54 -12.46 6.69 -1.83
CA ALA A 54 -11.48 7.37 -2.66
C ALA A 54 -12.11 8.28 -3.72
N ALA A 55 -13.22 7.84 -4.33
CA ALA A 55 -14.00 8.67 -5.26
C ALA A 55 -14.68 9.85 -4.56
N THR A 56 -15.17 9.67 -3.33
CA THR A 56 -15.73 10.75 -2.51
C THR A 56 -14.66 11.78 -2.15
N VAL A 57 -13.45 11.36 -1.75
CA VAL A 57 -12.32 12.29 -1.53
C VAL A 57 -12.05 13.10 -2.80
N ALA A 58 -11.98 12.42 -3.96
CA ALA A 58 -11.75 13.11 -5.23
C ALA A 58 -12.84 14.14 -5.54
N LEU A 59 -14.12 13.80 -5.30
CA LEU A 59 -15.24 14.72 -5.47
C LEU A 59 -15.11 15.95 -4.57
N VAL A 60 -14.84 15.77 -3.28
CA VAL A 60 -14.73 16.88 -2.32
C VAL A 60 -13.57 17.81 -2.70
N VAL A 61 -12.40 17.25 -3.06
CA VAL A 61 -11.23 18.04 -3.46
C VAL A 61 -11.47 18.79 -4.78
N VAL A 62 -12.18 18.20 -5.74
CA VAL A 62 -12.58 18.90 -6.98
C VAL A 62 -13.53 20.06 -6.67
N VAL A 63 -14.49 19.87 -5.77
CA VAL A 63 -15.39 20.95 -5.33
C VAL A 63 -14.59 22.05 -4.62
N GLN A 64 -13.65 21.70 -3.75
CA GLN A 64 -12.76 22.66 -3.08
C GLN A 64 -11.94 23.48 -4.10
N PHE A 65 -11.38 22.84 -5.13
CA PHE A 65 -10.69 23.54 -6.21
C PHE A 65 -11.60 24.56 -6.92
N LEU A 66 -12.85 24.22 -7.20
CA LEU A 66 -13.80 25.16 -7.81
C LEU A 66 -14.12 26.34 -6.88
N VAL A 67 -14.22 26.09 -5.57
CA VAL A 67 -14.45 27.13 -4.55
C VAL A 67 -13.20 27.98 -4.30
N SER A 68 -12.00 27.49 -4.63
CA SER A 68 -10.75 28.25 -4.47
C SER A 68 -10.74 29.56 -5.26
N PHE A 69 -11.36 29.60 -6.45
CA PHE A 69 -11.38 30.80 -7.29
C PHE A 69 -12.13 31.97 -6.64
N PRO A 70 -13.41 31.82 -6.22
CA PRO A 70 -14.09 32.88 -5.50
C PRO A 70 -13.46 33.15 -4.13
N ALA A 71 -12.84 32.15 -3.47
CA ALA A 71 -12.09 32.39 -2.23
C ALA A 71 -10.89 33.33 -2.45
N VAL A 72 -10.07 33.09 -3.48
CA VAL A 72 -8.96 33.98 -3.86
C VAL A 72 -9.46 35.37 -4.23
N ALA A 73 -10.56 35.48 -4.99
CA ALA A 73 -11.14 36.78 -5.33
C ALA A 73 -11.62 37.56 -4.10
N THR A 74 -12.22 36.88 -3.11
CA THR A 74 -12.60 37.50 -1.83
C THR A 74 -11.38 37.95 -1.04
N LEU A 75 -10.30 37.16 -1.03
CA LEU A 75 -9.04 37.54 -0.38
C LEU A 75 -8.42 38.78 -1.02
N ASP A 76 -8.37 38.84 -2.36
CA ASP A 76 -7.88 40.02 -3.09
C ASP A 76 -8.71 41.28 -2.77
N ALA A 77 -10.04 41.16 -2.68
CA ALA A 77 -10.92 42.28 -2.34
C ALA A 77 -10.71 42.78 -0.90
N ILE A 78 -10.51 41.87 0.06
CA ILE A 78 -10.18 42.23 1.46
C ILE A 78 -8.86 43.01 1.51
N VAL A 79 -7.86 42.58 0.75
CA VAL A 79 -6.54 43.25 0.66
C VAL A 79 -6.65 44.62 0.03
N ALA A 80 -7.55 44.80 -0.94
CA ALA A 80 -7.90 46.09 -1.52
C ALA A 80 -8.69 47.01 -0.56
N GLY A 81 -9.04 46.53 0.64
CA GLY A 81 -9.78 47.28 1.66
C GLY A 81 -11.30 47.25 1.46
N GLU A 82 -11.81 46.40 0.57
CA GLU A 82 -13.24 46.28 0.30
C GLU A 82 -13.97 45.51 1.40
N GLN A 83 -15.21 45.90 1.68
CA GLN A 83 -16.10 45.18 2.58
C GLN A 83 -16.91 44.16 1.78
N VAL A 84 -16.42 42.93 1.72
CA VAL A 84 -17.05 41.83 0.98
C VAL A 84 -17.53 40.72 1.93
N PRO A 85 -18.62 40.00 1.59
CA PRO A 85 -19.03 38.83 2.35
C PRO A 85 -17.95 37.75 2.38
N THR A 86 -17.64 37.21 3.56
CA THR A 86 -16.58 36.19 3.76
C THR A 86 -17.10 34.75 3.75
N GLY A 87 -18.40 34.53 3.53
CA GLY A 87 -19.00 33.20 3.62
C GLY A 87 -18.43 32.16 2.65
N VAL A 88 -17.77 32.59 1.56
CA VAL A 88 -17.04 31.68 0.67
C VAL A 88 -15.77 31.11 1.32
N LEU A 89 -15.10 31.88 2.18
CA LEU A 89 -13.93 31.43 2.93
C LEU A 89 -14.36 30.39 3.97
N ASP A 90 -15.46 30.65 4.68
CA ASP A 90 -16.05 29.68 5.63
C ASP A 90 -16.44 28.37 4.92
N ALA A 91 -17.03 28.46 3.72
CA ALA A 91 -17.38 27.29 2.91
C ALA A 91 -16.14 26.51 2.45
N TYR A 92 -15.06 27.22 2.08
CA TYR A 92 -13.78 26.63 1.71
C TYR A 92 -13.14 25.89 2.89
N ASP A 93 -13.14 26.48 4.09
CA ASP A 93 -12.61 25.87 5.31
C ASP A 93 -13.44 24.65 5.76
N ALA A 94 -14.77 24.73 5.60
CA ALA A 94 -15.66 23.61 5.84
C ALA A 94 -15.38 22.45 4.87
N LEU A 95 -15.19 22.73 3.58
CA LEU A 95 -14.79 21.74 2.58
C LEU A 95 -13.46 21.08 2.92
N SER A 96 -12.47 21.86 3.35
CA SER A 96 -11.17 21.36 3.80
C SER A 96 -11.30 20.40 5.00
N SER A 97 -12.16 20.74 5.95
CA SER A 97 -12.47 19.90 7.12
C SER A 97 -13.18 18.60 6.72
N VAL A 98 -14.16 18.69 5.81
CA VAL A 98 -14.85 17.51 5.27
C VAL A 98 -13.89 16.62 4.49
N ALA A 99 -13.02 17.19 3.66
CA ALA A 99 -12.00 16.46 2.90
C ALA A 99 -11.13 15.62 3.85
N LEU A 100 -10.63 16.23 4.93
CA LEU A 100 -9.81 15.55 5.93
C LEU A 100 -10.56 14.37 6.57
N LEU A 101 -11.82 14.55 6.98
CA LEU A 101 -12.61 13.48 7.60
C LEU A 101 -12.87 12.31 6.66
N VAL A 102 -13.22 12.61 5.40
CA VAL A 102 -13.45 11.59 4.37
C VAL A 102 -12.14 10.87 4.02
N GLU A 103 -11.01 11.59 3.95
CA GLU A 103 -9.69 11.00 3.71
C GLU A 103 -9.26 10.08 4.85
N LEU A 104 -9.48 10.45 6.11
CA LEU A 104 -9.24 9.58 7.26
C LEU A 104 -10.08 8.30 7.20
N ALA A 105 -11.38 8.42 6.88
CA ALA A 105 -12.25 7.27 6.69
C ALA A 105 -11.76 6.37 5.54
N ALA A 106 -11.39 6.99 4.39
CA ALA A 106 -10.82 6.30 3.24
C ALA A 106 -9.53 5.55 3.61
N GLY A 107 -8.64 6.19 4.37
CA GLY A 107 -7.39 5.64 4.87
C GLY A 107 -7.63 4.42 5.74
N VAL A 108 -8.49 4.52 6.76
CA VAL A 108 -8.80 3.40 7.67
C VAL A 108 -9.37 2.22 6.89
N VAL A 109 -10.40 2.44 6.07
CA VAL A 109 -11.02 1.36 5.28
C VAL A 109 -10.02 0.71 4.33
N THR A 110 -9.19 1.52 3.67
CA THR A 110 -8.13 1.05 2.76
C THR A 110 -7.08 0.23 3.49
N VAL A 111 -6.63 0.66 4.66
CA VAL A 111 -5.63 -0.08 5.46
C VAL A 111 -6.21 -1.40 5.98
N VAL A 112 -7.47 -1.42 6.44
CA VAL A 112 -8.15 -2.66 6.85
C VAL A 112 -8.30 -3.61 5.65
N TRP A 113 -8.68 -3.09 4.49
CA TRP A 113 -8.77 -3.87 3.25
C TRP A 113 -7.40 -4.45 2.84
N LEU A 114 -6.35 -3.62 2.90
CA LEU A 114 -5.00 -4.00 2.53
C LEU A 114 -4.42 -5.03 3.49
N TRP A 115 -4.69 -4.90 4.80
CA TRP A 115 -4.31 -5.88 5.81
C TRP A 115 -4.92 -7.25 5.50
N LYS A 116 -6.24 -7.30 5.28
CA LYS A 116 -6.93 -8.55 4.94
C LYS A 116 -6.46 -9.12 3.59
N SER A 117 -6.21 -8.26 2.61
CA SER A 117 -5.70 -8.68 1.30
C SER A 117 -4.29 -9.25 1.39
N ARG A 118 -3.46 -8.67 2.27
CA ARG A 118 -2.14 -9.19 2.56
C ARG A 118 -2.20 -10.53 3.28
N THR A 119 -3.07 -10.69 4.28
CA THR A 119 -3.24 -11.97 4.97
C THR A 119 -3.70 -13.07 4.00
N PHE A 120 -4.59 -12.72 3.07
CA PHE A 120 -4.99 -13.63 2.00
C PHE A 120 -3.80 -14.00 1.12
N ALA A 121 -3.05 -13.02 0.64
CA ALA A 121 -1.94 -13.25 -0.30
C ALA A 121 -0.83 -14.12 0.29
N GLU A 122 -0.50 -13.93 1.57
CA GLU A 122 0.52 -14.74 2.26
C GLU A 122 0.08 -16.21 2.43
N ALA A 123 -1.21 -16.46 2.61
CA ALA A 123 -1.76 -17.82 2.68
C ALA A 123 -2.00 -18.44 1.30
N ALA A 124 -2.43 -17.64 0.32
CA ALA A 124 -2.72 -18.10 -1.04
C ALA A 124 -1.45 -18.34 -1.85
N SER A 125 -0.36 -17.63 -1.55
CA SER A 125 0.93 -17.77 -2.23
C SER A 125 2.07 -17.91 -1.20
N PRO A 126 2.15 -19.05 -0.48
CA PRO A 126 3.21 -19.29 0.50
C PRO A 126 4.59 -19.17 -0.15
N GLY A 127 5.49 -18.45 0.50
CA GLY A 127 6.86 -18.23 0.01
C GLY A 127 7.00 -17.07 -1.00
N TRP A 128 5.92 -16.40 -1.40
CA TRP A 128 6.06 -15.18 -2.21
C TRP A 128 6.75 -14.07 -1.40
N PRO A 129 7.86 -13.48 -1.91
CA PRO A 129 8.63 -12.52 -1.13
C PRO A 129 7.86 -11.21 -0.94
N HIS A 130 7.84 -10.72 0.30
CA HIS A 130 7.36 -9.39 0.66
C HIS A 130 8.51 -8.57 1.20
N THR A 131 8.72 -7.38 0.66
CA THR A 131 9.84 -6.48 0.99
C THR A 131 9.77 -6.03 2.44
N ARG A 132 8.57 -5.89 2.99
CA ARG A 132 8.31 -5.36 4.33
C ARG A 132 7.45 -6.33 5.12
N SER A 133 7.67 -6.41 6.43
CA SER A 133 6.79 -7.14 7.35
C SER A 133 5.38 -6.57 7.38
N ARG A 134 4.42 -7.34 7.91
CA ARG A 134 3.00 -7.02 7.89
C ARG A 134 2.65 -5.74 8.68
N VAL A 135 3.40 -5.42 9.73
CA VAL A 135 3.18 -4.22 10.57
C VAL A 135 3.22 -2.92 9.77
N TRP A 136 4.01 -2.89 8.69
CA TRP A 136 4.16 -1.73 7.82
C TRP A 136 2.93 -1.44 6.95
N VAL A 137 1.94 -2.33 6.91
CA VAL A 137 0.60 -2.02 6.35
C VAL A 137 -0.05 -0.86 7.11
N TRP A 138 0.17 -0.78 8.42
CA TRP A 138 -0.34 0.29 9.28
C TRP A 138 0.67 1.42 9.39
N LEU A 139 1.87 1.10 9.90
CA LEU A 139 2.88 2.12 10.24
C LEU A 139 3.45 2.86 9.02
N GLY A 140 3.38 2.24 7.84
CA GLY A 140 3.91 2.82 6.61
C GLY A 140 3.26 4.15 6.23
N TRP A 141 2.06 4.46 6.72
CA TRP A 141 1.33 5.68 6.38
C TRP A 141 1.55 6.82 7.38
N PHE A 142 1.97 6.52 8.61
CA PHE A 142 2.05 7.50 9.70
C PHE A 142 3.46 8.00 9.98
N VAL A 143 4.48 7.19 9.66
CA VAL A 143 5.87 7.56 9.91
C VAL A 143 6.36 8.42 8.72
N PRO A 144 6.70 9.71 8.91
CA PRO A 144 6.81 10.66 7.79
C PRO A 144 7.81 10.28 6.70
N VAL A 145 9.02 9.85 7.10
CA VAL A 145 10.09 9.51 6.15
C VAL A 145 9.72 8.26 5.36
N VAL A 146 9.19 7.23 6.02
CA VAL A 146 8.87 5.96 5.35
C VAL A 146 7.59 6.05 4.52
N ALA A 147 6.68 6.97 4.86
CA ALA A 147 5.44 7.23 4.13
C ALA A 147 5.68 7.64 2.67
N LEU A 148 6.91 8.05 2.32
CA LEU A 148 7.31 8.37 0.95
C LEU A 148 7.50 7.14 0.04
N TRP A 149 7.65 5.92 0.58
CA TRP A 149 7.81 4.72 -0.26
C TRP A 149 7.35 3.37 0.32
N PHE A 150 7.12 3.25 1.63
CA PHE A 150 6.68 1.99 2.22
C PHE A 150 5.28 1.56 1.77
N PRO A 151 4.26 2.46 1.76
CA PRO A 151 2.93 2.08 1.29
C PRO A 151 2.93 1.56 -0.15
N TYR A 152 3.71 2.20 -1.03
CA TYR A 152 3.96 1.71 -2.38
C TYR A 152 4.47 0.27 -2.41
N GLN A 153 5.51 -0.03 -1.63
CA GLN A 153 6.09 -1.37 -1.57
C GLN A 153 5.08 -2.41 -1.05
N VAL A 154 4.31 -2.05 -0.02
CA VAL A 154 3.28 -2.93 0.55
C VAL A 154 2.20 -3.24 -0.49
N VAL A 155 1.62 -2.23 -1.15
CA VAL A 155 0.57 -2.43 -2.16
C VAL A 155 1.09 -3.22 -3.35
N ARG A 156 2.32 -2.92 -3.81
CA ARG A 156 2.99 -3.64 -4.90
C ARG A 156 3.12 -5.12 -4.58
N ASP A 157 3.62 -5.44 -3.40
CA ASP A 157 3.92 -6.82 -3.01
C ASP A 157 2.62 -7.61 -2.78
N VAL A 158 1.59 -7.01 -2.15
CA VAL A 158 0.27 -7.63 -2.01
C VAL A 158 -0.37 -7.91 -3.37
N ARG A 159 -0.33 -6.95 -4.30
CA ARG A 159 -0.83 -7.11 -5.67
C ARG A 159 -0.09 -8.23 -6.39
N ALA A 160 1.24 -8.24 -6.32
CA ALA A 160 2.06 -9.26 -6.98
C ALA A 160 1.84 -10.67 -6.40
N ALA A 161 1.77 -10.79 -5.07
CA ALA A 161 1.56 -12.06 -4.38
C ALA A 161 0.15 -12.63 -4.64
N THR A 162 -0.87 -11.77 -4.68
CA THR A 162 -2.26 -12.17 -4.98
C THR A 162 -2.40 -12.66 -6.42
N LEU A 163 -1.75 -11.98 -7.37
CA LEU A 163 -1.81 -12.33 -8.79
C LEU A 163 -0.78 -13.38 -9.19
N ARG A 164 0.16 -13.73 -8.29
CA ARG A 164 1.33 -14.57 -8.56
C ARG A 164 2.17 -14.09 -9.75
N GLU A 165 2.22 -12.78 -9.95
CA GLU A 165 2.89 -12.14 -11.09
C GLU A 165 3.33 -10.72 -10.72
N LYS A 166 4.56 -10.34 -11.10
CA LYS A 166 5.00 -8.94 -10.99
C LYS A 166 4.38 -8.12 -12.11
N ARG A 167 3.62 -7.08 -11.75
CA ARG A 167 2.97 -6.19 -12.74
C ARG A 167 3.46 -4.74 -12.64
N PRO A 168 3.77 -4.09 -13.77
CA PRO A 168 4.05 -2.66 -13.80
C PRO A 168 2.77 -1.84 -13.55
N GLY A 169 2.92 -0.51 -13.50
CA GLY A 169 1.80 0.44 -13.52
C GLY A 169 1.35 0.98 -12.16
N LEU A 170 1.97 0.57 -11.05
CA LEU A 170 1.66 1.16 -9.72
C LEU A 170 2.34 2.53 -9.51
N GLY A 171 3.38 2.84 -10.28
CA GLY A 171 4.13 4.09 -10.14
C GLY A 171 3.28 5.34 -10.38
N GLY A 172 2.36 5.31 -11.35
CA GLY A 172 1.47 6.44 -11.64
C GLY A 172 0.50 6.74 -10.48
N TRP A 173 -0.04 5.70 -9.84
CA TRP A 173 -0.89 5.85 -8.66
C TRP A 173 -0.12 6.49 -7.51
N TRP A 174 1.10 6.00 -7.27
CA TRP A 174 1.92 6.50 -6.17
C TRP A 174 2.39 7.93 -6.40
N ALA A 175 2.82 8.25 -7.62
CA ALA A 175 3.20 9.61 -7.98
C ALA A 175 2.02 10.58 -7.82
N ALA A 176 0.82 10.18 -8.29
CA ALA A 176 -0.38 10.98 -8.10
C ALA A 176 -0.71 11.18 -6.61
N TRP A 177 -0.58 10.14 -5.79
CA TRP A 177 -0.80 10.26 -4.34
C TRP A 177 0.21 11.20 -3.66
N LEU A 178 1.49 11.15 -4.06
CA LEU A 178 2.51 12.09 -3.55
C LEU A 178 2.22 13.53 -3.97
N VAL A 179 1.89 13.76 -5.24
CA VAL A 179 1.51 15.10 -5.74
C VAL A 179 0.31 15.64 -4.98
N LEU A 180 -0.70 14.81 -4.73
CA LEU A 180 -1.85 15.17 -3.91
C LEU A 180 -1.40 15.65 -2.51
N GLY A 181 -0.62 14.85 -1.80
CA GLY A 181 -0.18 15.19 -0.44
C GLY A 181 0.69 16.46 -0.37
N PHE A 182 1.56 16.68 -1.36
CA PHE A 182 2.34 17.92 -1.44
C PHE A 182 1.47 19.13 -1.76
N ALA A 183 0.54 18.99 -2.71
CA ALA A 183 -0.34 20.07 -3.13
C ALA A 183 -1.30 20.49 -2.01
N THR A 184 -1.95 19.55 -1.32
CA THR A 184 -2.84 19.86 -0.20
C THR A 184 -2.10 20.47 0.98
N ASN A 185 -0.87 20.01 1.26
CA ASN A 185 -0.04 20.62 2.30
C ASN A 185 0.40 22.04 1.93
N ALA A 186 0.70 22.30 0.65
CA ALA A 186 1.00 23.63 0.16
C ALA A 186 -0.21 24.56 0.30
N SER A 187 -1.39 24.16 -0.19
CA SER A 187 -2.63 24.93 -0.03
C SER A 187 -2.91 25.30 1.44
N ALA A 188 -2.78 24.35 2.36
CA ALA A 188 -2.98 24.59 3.79
C ALA A 188 -1.98 25.61 4.38
N ARG A 189 -0.72 25.60 3.91
CA ARG A 189 0.30 26.57 4.34
C ARG A 189 0.05 27.96 3.76
N LEU A 190 -0.45 28.04 2.53
CA LEU A 190 -0.78 29.32 1.89
C LEU A 190 -1.90 30.04 2.63
N LEU A 191 -2.93 29.32 3.07
CA LEU A 191 -4.03 29.90 3.84
C LEU A 191 -3.59 30.41 5.21
N GLY A 192 -2.57 29.79 5.81
CA GLY A 192 -1.98 30.25 7.06
C GLY A 192 -0.94 31.36 6.90
N SER A 193 -0.70 31.84 5.67
CA SER A 193 0.27 32.91 5.40
C SER A 193 -0.39 34.28 5.51
N ASP A 194 0.33 35.23 6.14
CA ASP A 194 -0.06 36.64 6.20
C ASP A 194 0.33 37.42 4.93
N ASP A 195 0.94 36.77 3.93
CA ASP A 195 1.40 37.40 2.70
C ASP A 195 0.34 37.25 1.58
N PRO A 196 -0.36 38.33 1.22
CA PRO A 196 -1.43 38.28 0.23
C PRO A 196 -0.97 37.88 -1.17
N ASP A 197 0.28 38.17 -1.53
CA ASP A 197 0.78 37.87 -2.87
C ASP A 197 0.89 36.35 -3.13
N VAL A 198 0.98 35.55 -2.05
CA VAL A 198 1.12 34.10 -2.14
C VAL A 198 -0.24 33.39 -2.23
N TRP A 199 -1.35 34.03 -1.82
CA TRP A 199 -2.70 33.45 -1.91
C TRP A 199 -3.14 33.19 -3.36
N ARG A 200 -2.59 33.93 -4.33
CA ARG A 200 -2.82 33.68 -5.76
C ARG A 200 -2.38 32.28 -6.22
N ALA A 201 -1.43 31.67 -5.50
CA ALA A 201 -0.99 30.31 -5.78
C ALA A 201 -1.96 29.23 -5.26
N LEU A 202 -2.95 29.59 -4.41
CA LEU A 202 -3.88 28.64 -3.80
C LEU A 202 -4.63 27.82 -4.86
N SER A 203 -5.27 28.48 -5.83
CA SER A 203 -6.00 27.78 -6.90
C SER A 203 -5.11 26.91 -7.77
N VAL A 204 -3.82 27.24 -7.91
CA VAL A 204 -2.85 26.41 -8.64
C VAL A 204 -2.61 25.11 -7.89
N PHE A 205 -2.34 25.17 -6.59
CA PHE A 205 -2.13 23.97 -5.78
C PHE A 205 -3.40 23.14 -5.62
N ASP A 206 -4.56 23.77 -5.45
CA ASP A 206 -5.83 23.05 -5.42
C ASP A 206 -6.15 22.38 -6.76
N GLY A 207 -5.80 23.01 -7.88
CA GLY A 207 -5.92 22.40 -9.20
C GLY A 207 -5.02 21.18 -9.38
N LEU A 208 -3.77 21.27 -8.91
CA LEU A 208 -2.84 20.14 -8.87
C LEU A 208 -3.36 19.01 -7.98
N ALA A 209 -3.88 19.33 -6.80
CA ALA A 209 -4.49 18.37 -5.89
C ALA A 209 -5.71 17.67 -6.53
N ALA A 210 -6.61 18.44 -7.15
CA ALA A 210 -7.80 17.94 -7.83
C ALA A 210 -7.46 16.98 -8.99
N LEU A 211 -6.48 17.34 -9.82
CA LEU A 211 -6.02 16.45 -10.89
C LEU A 211 -5.40 15.17 -10.31
N ALA A 212 -4.52 15.32 -9.32
CA ALA A 212 -3.79 14.23 -8.71
C ALA A 212 -4.72 13.23 -8.02
N VAL A 213 -5.72 13.69 -7.26
CA VAL A 213 -6.66 12.81 -6.56
C VAL A 213 -7.56 12.03 -7.51
N VAL A 214 -7.99 12.63 -8.63
CA VAL A 214 -8.80 11.94 -9.65
C VAL A 214 -8.00 10.81 -10.28
N VAL A 215 -6.75 11.09 -10.67
CA VAL A 215 -5.84 10.07 -11.23
C VAL A 215 -5.55 8.98 -10.20
N ALA A 216 -5.26 9.36 -8.95
CA ALA A 216 -5.00 8.42 -7.86
C ALA A 216 -6.23 7.53 -7.60
N ALA A 217 -7.44 8.09 -7.50
CA ALA A 217 -8.66 7.33 -7.27
C ALA A 217 -8.95 6.34 -8.40
N ALA A 218 -8.78 6.76 -9.66
CA ALA A 218 -9.00 5.88 -10.82
C ALA A 218 -8.00 4.70 -10.85
N LEU A 219 -6.72 4.97 -10.61
CA LEU A 219 -5.68 3.94 -10.59
C LEU A 219 -5.81 3.04 -9.35
N TRP A 220 -6.20 3.60 -8.20
CA TRP A 220 -6.52 2.84 -7.00
C TRP A 220 -7.67 1.86 -7.25
N ALA A 221 -8.75 2.32 -7.88
CA ALA A 221 -9.88 1.48 -8.24
C ALA A 221 -9.47 0.31 -9.15
N LYS A 222 -8.52 0.53 -10.07
CA LYS A 222 -7.92 -0.54 -10.88
C LYS A 222 -7.19 -1.55 -10.00
N VAL A 223 -6.34 -1.11 -9.07
CA VAL A 223 -5.61 -1.99 -8.15
C VAL A 223 -6.55 -2.83 -7.30
N VAL A 224 -7.58 -2.22 -6.70
CA VAL A 224 -8.57 -2.93 -5.88
C VAL A 224 -9.32 -3.97 -6.70
N ARG A 225 -9.73 -3.64 -7.94
CA ARG A 225 -10.42 -4.57 -8.83
C ARG A 225 -9.54 -5.76 -9.22
N GLU A 226 -8.28 -5.52 -9.56
CA GLU A 226 -7.33 -6.58 -9.91
C GLU A 226 -7.07 -7.52 -8.73
N VAL A 227 -6.79 -6.97 -7.54
CA VAL A 227 -6.55 -7.77 -6.33
C VAL A 227 -7.81 -8.56 -5.96
N SER A 228 -8.98 -7.93 -5.97
CA SER A 228 -10.24 -8.61 -5.65
C SER A 228 -10.59 -9.71 -6.67
N ALA A 229 -10.28 -9.50 -7.95
CA ALA A 229 -10.45 -10.53 -8.98
C ALA A 229 -9.48 -11.70 -8.78
N GLY A 230 -8.22 -11.43 -8.47
CA GLY A 230 -7.22 -12.45 -8.14
C GLY A 230 -7.62 -13.29 -6.93
N GLN A 231 -8.15 -12.65 -5.88
CA GLN A 231 -8.67 -13.33 -4.69
C GLN A 231 -9.81 -14.30 -5.04
N ARG A 232 -10.78 -13.87 -5.86
CA ARG A 232 -11.90 -14.72 -6.31
C ARG A 232 -11.42 -15.88 -7.17
N ALA A 233 -10.47 -15.64 -8.08
CA ALA A 233 -9.93 -16.67 -8.95
C ALA A 233 -9.20 -17.78 -8.17
N ALA A 234 -8.51 -17.42 -7.09
CA ALA A 234 -7.80 -18.37 -6.23
C ALA A 234 -8.73 -19.21 -5.33
N ASP A 235 -9.95 -18.73 -5.04
CA ASP A 235 -10.92 -19.43 -4.19
C ASP A 235 -11.76 -20.47 -4.95
N ALA A 236 -11.98 -20.26 -6.26
CA ALA A 236 -12.83 -21.14 -7.07
C ALA A 236 -12.39 -22.63 -7.09
N PRO A 237 -11.09 -22.97 -7.23
CA PRO A 237 -10.63 -24.37 -7.16
C PRO A 237 -10.81 -25.00 -5.77
N ALA A 238 -10.63 -24.23 -4.70
CA ALA A 238 -10.73 -24.71 -3.32
C ALA A 238 -12.17 -25.09 -2.95
N GLN A 239 -13.15 -24.33 -3.46
CA GLN A 239 -14.57 -24.65 -3.26
C GLN A 239 -14.98 -25.95 -4.00
N GLY A 240 -14.46 -26.17 -5.21
CA GLY A 240 -14.74 -27.39 -5.98
C GLY A 240 -14.24 -28.66 -5.29
N GLN A 241 -13.04 -28.62 -4.69
CA GLN A 241 -12.50 -29.74 -3.92
C GLN A 241 -13.31 -30.03 -2.64
N ALA A 242 -13.65 -29.00 -1.87
CA ALA A 242 -14.45 -29.14 -0.65
C ALA A 242 -15.88 -29.65 -0.93
N GLN A 243 -16.42 -29.40 -2.13
CA GLN A 243 -17.71 -29.92 -2.53
C GLN A 243 -17.62 -31.39 -2.98
N ALA A 244 -16.53 -31.80 -3.63
CA ALA A 244 -16.29 -33.18 -4.02
C ALA A 244 -16.09 -34.13 -2.82
N GLU A 245 -15.46 -33.67 -1.73
CA GLU A 245 -15.26 -34.47 -0.50
C GLU A 245 -16.53 -34.68 0.33
N ARG A 246 -17.64 -34.01 -0.02
CA ARG A 246 -18.94 -34.14 0.69
C ARG A 246 -19.89 -35.16 0.05
N PHE A 247 -19.49 -35.77 -1.06
CA PHE A 247 -20.24 -36.82 -1.76
C PHE A 247 -19.49 -38.14 -1.66
#